data_AF-A0A915LFB6-F1
#
_entry.id   AF-A0A915LFB6-F1
#
_cell.length_a   1.000
_cell.length_b   1.000
_cell.length_c   1.000
_cell.angle_alpha   90.00
_cell.angle_beta   90.00
_cell.angle_gamma   90.00
#
_symmetry.space_group_name_H-M   'P 1'
#
loop_
_entity.id
_entity.type
_entity.pdbx_description
1 polymer ?
#
loop_
_entity_poly.entity_id
_entity_poly.type
_entity_poly.pdbx_seq_one_letter_code
_entity_poly.pdbx_strand_id
1 'polypeptide(L)'
;TAVQPHYKADDTPCPQVAWKQLLEDGINENDAIASVNSIQTALFRRYETEQKFLVVCATADEAKAGDATANKVHFSSSGDGYCNVVKKNIWCQAVALSA
;
A
#
# COMPACT_ATOMS: atom_id res chain seq x y z
N THR A 1 11.86 -12.79 -5.31
CA THR A 1 11.24 -12.58 -4.00
C THR A 1 10.64 -11.19 -3.98
N ALA A 2 9.32 -11.14 -3.99
CA ALA A 2 8.56 -9.89 -3.98
C ALA A 2 8.77 -9.03 -2.70
N VAL A 3 9.13 -9.67 -1.58
CA VAL A 3 9.30 -9.02 -0.27
C VAL A 3 10.77 -8.82 0.07
N GLN A 4 11.13 -7.58 0.37
CA GLN A 4 12.40 -7.19 0.99
C GLN A 4 12.27 -7.28 2.52
N PRO A 5 13.17 -8.00 3.22
CA PRO A 5 13.14 -8.08 4.67
C PRO A 5 13.49 -6.71 5.28
N HIS A 6 12.63 -6.20 6.15
CA HIS A 6 12.83 -4.95 6.87
C HIS A 6 12.09 -4.96 8.21
N TYR A 7 12.69 -4.34 9.24
CA TYR A 7 12.02 -4.14 10.53
C TYR A 7 11.08 -2.93 10.43
N LYS A 8 9.84 -3.04 10.90
CA LYS A 8 8.87 -1.94 10.83
C LYS A 8 9.38 -0.74 11.64
N ALA A 9 9.52 0.40 10.99
CA ALA A 9 9.88 1.65 11.64
C ALA A 9 9.06 2.80 11.03
N ASP A 10 8.66 3.76 11.85
CA ASP A 10 7.79 4.87 11.45
C ASP A 10 8.42 5.76 10.36
N ASP A 11 9.75 5.74 10.24
CA ASP A 11 10.53 6.48 9.25
C ASP A 11 10.50 5.86 7.85
N THR A 12 10.05 4.60 7.71
CA THR A 12 10.06 3.86 6.45
C THR A 12 8.66 3.33 6.11
N PRO A 13 7.75 4.20 5.61
CA PRO A 13 6.35 3.84 5.33
C PRO A 13 6.23 2.77 4.24
N CYS A 14 7.21 2.67 3.33
CA CYS A 14 7.25 1.67 2.28
C CYS A 14 8.67 1.12 2.09
N PRO A 15 9.04 0.01 2.77
CA PRO A 15 10.31 -0.66 2.54
C PRO A 15 10.38 -1.36 1.17
N GLN A 16 9.25 -1.62 0.52
CA GLN A 16 9.16 -2.34 -0.76
C GLN A 16 9.26 -1.37 -1.94
N VAL A 17 10.48 -0.99 -2.32
CA VAL A 17 10.72 0.05 -3.36
C VAL A 17 10.03 -0.28 -4.69
N ALA A 18 10.03 -1.55 -5.09
CA ALA A 18 9.36 -1.98 -6.32
C ALA A 18 7.83 -1.86 -6.26
N TRP A 19 7.23 -2.00 -5.07
CA TRP A 19 5.78 -1.84 -4.89
C TRP A 19 5.43 -0.36 -4.87
N LYS A 20 6.28 0.48 -4.26
CA LYS A 20 6.08 1.93 -4.15
C LYS A 20 5.68 2.55 -5.49
N GLN A 21 6.43 2.25 -6.55
CA GLN A 21 6.15 2.78 -7.88
C GLN A 21 4.77 2.34 -8.39
N LEU A 22 4.42 1.06 -8.23
CA LEU A 22 3.11 0.52 -8.65
C LEU A 22 1.96 1.17 -7.87
N LEU A 23 2.18 1.47 -6.58
CA LEU A 23 1.21 2.18 -5.76
C LEU A 23 1.07 3.64 -6.23
N GLU A 24 2.18 4.36 -6.42
CA GLU A 24 2.17 5.76 -6.87
C GLU A 24 1.51 5.95 -8.25
N ASP A 25 1.73 5.00 -9.17
CA ASP A 25 1.13 4.99 -10.51
C ASP A 25 -0.35 4.56 -10.49
N GLY A 26 -0.71 3.67 -9.55
CA GLY A 26 -2.07 3.16 -9.41
C GLY A 26 -3.04 4.06 -8.65
N ILE A 27 -2.55 5.02 -7.86
CA ILE A 27 -3.41 5.94 -7.11
C ILE A 27 -4.13 6.92 -8.04
N ASN A 28 -5.47 6.84 -8.01
CA ASN A 28 -6.37 7.84 -8.55
C ASN A 28 -6.73 8.83 -7.43
N GLU A 29 -6.32 10.09 -7.61
CA GLU A 29 -6.29 11.13 -6.57
C GLU A 29 -7.63 11.45 -5.87
N ASN A 30 -8.76 11.01 -6.42
CA ASN A 30 -10.10 11.27 -5.87
C ASN A 30 -10.97 10.01 -5.75
N ASP A 31 -10.41 8.82 -6.03
CA ASP A 31 -11.17 7.58 -6.06
C ASP A 31 -10.37 6.44 -5.42
N ALA A 32 -10.66 6.19 -4.13
CA ALA A 32 -10.01 5.13 -3.37
C ALA A 32 -10.35 3.74 -3.92
N ILE A 33 -11.56 3.53 -4.46
CA ILE A 33 -11.99 2.24 -5.01
C ILE A 33 -11.26 1.96 -6.32
N ALA A 34 -11.18 2.95 -7.21
CA ALA A 34 -10.38 2.84 -8.43
C ALA A 34 -8.90 2.62 -8.11
N SER A 35 -8.38 3.28 -7.07
CA SER A 35 -7.00 3.09 -6.61
C SER A 35 -6.74 1.65 -6.17
N VAL A 36 -7.63 1.05 -5.37
CA VAL A 36 -7.53 -0.36 -4.98
C VAL A 36 -7.46 -1.25 -6.22
N ASN A 37 -8.40 -1.09 -7.16
CA ASN A 37 -8.46 -1.95 -8.35
C ASN A 37 -7.20 -1.83 -9.22
N SER A 38 -6.72 -0.61 -9.45
CA SER A 38 -5.50 -0.35 -10.24
C SER A 38 -4.26 -0.97 -9.59
N ILE A 39 -4.07 -0.73 -8.29
CA ILE A 39 -2.89 -1.20 -7.55
C ILE A 39 -2.93 -2.73 -7.40
N GLN A 40 -4.08 -3.30 -7.03
CA GLN A 40 -4.25 -4.75 -6.89
C GLN A 40 -3.97 -5.46 -8.22
N THR A 41 -4.46 -4.90 -9.33
CA THR A 41 -4.19 -5.43 -10.68
C THR A 41 -2.71 -5.34 -11.03
N ALA A 42 -2.05 -4.23 -10.73
CA ALA A 42 -0.63 -4.02 -11.04
C ALA A 42 0.27 -4.98 -10.24
N LEU A 43 0.02 -5.11 -8.94
CA LEU A 43 0.73 -6.05 -8.07
C LEU A 43 0.51 -7.50 -8.50
N PHE A 44 -0.75 -7.88 -8.78
CA PHE A 44 -1.07 -9.22 -9.27
C PHE A 44 -0.35 -9.51 -10.58
N ARG A 45 -0.45 -8.65 -11.59
CA ARG A 45 0.21 -8.86 -12.90
C ARG A 45 1.73 -9.01 -12.78
N ARG A 46 2.36 -8.33 -11.82
CA ARG A 46 3.81 -8.37 -11.66
C ARG A 46 4.31 -9.54 -10.82
N TYR A 47 3.49 -10.06 -9.89
CA TYR A 47 3.91 -11.02 -8.88
C TYR A 47 2.95 -12.22 -8.73
N GLU A 48 2.09 -12.47 -9.72
CA GLU A 48 1.01 -13.48 -9.73
C GLU A 48 1.46 -14.85 -9.20
N THR A 49 2.66 -15.29 -9.55
CA THR A 49 3.20 -16.61 -9.20
C THR A 49 3.95 -16.65 -7.87
N GLU A 50 4.27 -15.49 -7.29
CA GLU A 50 5.11 -15.39 -6.08
C GLU A 50 4.30 -15.07 -4.82
N GLN A 51 3.29 -14.21 -4.92
CA GLN A 51 2.71 -13.60 -3.74
C GLN A 51 1.25 -13.17 -3.96
N LYS A 52 0.43 -13.37 -2.92
CA LYS A 52 -0.91 -12.76 -2.83
C LYS A 52 -0.82 -11.44 -2.09
N PHE A 53 -1.62 -10.46 -2.50
CA PHE A 53 -1.61 -9.13 -1.93
C PHE A 53 -2.99 -8.75 -1.42
N LEU A 54 -3.03 -7.99 -0.32
CA LEU A 54 -4.19 -7.21 0.09
C LEU A 54 -3.85 -5.74 -0.08
N VAL A 55 -4.68 -5.03 -0.85
CA VAL A 55 -4.59 -3.58 -1.03
C VAL A 55 -5.77 -2.90 -0.36
N VAL A 56 -5.49 -1.87 0.42
CA VAL A 56 -6.47 -1.00 1.06
C VAL A 56 -6.17 0.43 0.68
N CYS A 57 -7.18 1.19 0.27
CA CYS A 57 -7.04 2.63 0.07
C CYS A 57 -8.18 3.36 0.78
N ALA A 58 -7.91 4.58 1.22
CA ALA A 58 -8.88 5.46 1.86
C ALA A 58 -8.62 6.92 1.47
N THR A 59 -9.67 7.73 1.53
CA THR A 59 -9.60 9.19 1.36
C THR A 59 -9.25 9.89 2.68
N ALA A 60 -8.67 11.10 2.67
CA ALA A 60 -8.41 11.82 3.93
C ALA A 60 -9.69 12.26 4.65
N ASP A 61 -10.80 12.39 3.93
CA ASP A 61 -12.12 12.68 4.50
C ASP A 61 -12.58 11.54 5.41
N GLU A 62 -12.30 10.29 5.04
CA GLU A 62 -12.54 9.11 5.88
C GLU A 62 -11.61 9.06 7.10
N ALA A 63 -10.44 9.71 7.04
CA ALA A 63 -9.47 9.77 8.14
C ALA A 63 -9.81 10.83 9.23
N LYS A 64 -10.94 11.55 9.12
CA LYS A 64 -11.46 12.56 10.07
C LYS A 64 -10.54 13.75 10.41
N ALA A 65 -9.33 13.82 9.84
CA ALA A 65 -8.31 14.83 10.14
C ALA A 65 -7.87 15.66 8.93
N GLY A 66 -8.56 15.55 7.79
CA GLY A 66 -8.39 16.43 6.62
C GLY A 66 -7.08 16.28 5.85
N ASP A 67 -6.18 15.38 6.26
CA ASP A 67 -4.97 15.06 5.51
C ASP A 67 -4.60 13.58 5.65
N ALA A 68 -4.40 12.92 4.51
CA ALA A 68 -4.08 11.51 4.39
C ALA A 68 -2.60 11.34 4.78
N THR A 69 -2.31 11.31 6.09
CA THR A 69 -0.93 11.22 6.56
C THR A 69 -0.45 9.78 6.49
N ALA A 70 0.70 9.57 5.85
CA ALA A 70 1.39 8.29 5.88
C ALA A 70 1.67 7.94 7.36
N ASN A 71 1.34 6.71 7.77
CA ASN A 71 1.60 6.13 9.11
C ASN A 71 0.54 6.30 10.20
N LYS A 72 -0.66 6.87 9.96
CA LYS A 72 -1.72 6.87 11.00
C LYS A 72 -2.52 5.57 11.08
N VAL A 73 -2.47 4.72 10.06
CA VAL A 73 -3.13 3.41 10.05
C VAL A 73 -2.07 2.33 10.28
N HIS A 74 -1.94 1.91 11.53
CA HIS A 74 -1.02 0.85 11.92
C HIS A 74 -1.66 -0.53 11.66
N PHE A 75 -1.21 -1.23 10.61
CA PHE A 75 -1.59 -2.62 10.35
C PHE A 75 -0.47 -3.56 10.81
N SER A 76 -0.74 -4.31 11.89
CA SER A 76 0.21 -5.28 12.44
C SER A 76 0.15 -6.59 11.68
N SER A 77 0.87 -6.69 10.56
CA SER A 77 1.25 -7.97 9.95
C SER A 77 2.64 -8.40 10.44
N SER A 78 2.73 -9.47 11.20
CA SER A 78 4.03 -10.05 11.58
C SER A 78 4.51 -10.96 10.45
N GLY A 79 5.64 -10.64 9.81
CA GLY A 79 6.28 -11.51 8.81
C GLY A 79 6.00 -11.17 7.35
N ASP A 80 5.00 -10.34 7.06
CA ASP A 80 4.64 -9.99 5.67
C ASP A 80 5.20 -8.62 5.25
N GLY A 81 5.69 -8.53 4.01
CA GLY A 81 6.10 -7.26 3.40
C GLY A 81 4.93 -6.29 3.29
N TYR A 82 5.19 -5.00 3.51
CA TYR A 82 4.18 -3.94 3.44
C TYR A 82 4.70 -2.71 2.69
N CYS A 83 3.79 -1.90 2.16
CA CYS A 83 4.08 -0.60 1.57
C CYS A 83 2.92 0.36 1.78
N ASN A 84 3.19 1.52 2.38
CA ASN A 84 2.24 2.63 2.47
C ASN A 84 2.68 3.77 1.56
N VAL A 85 1.74 4.30 0.79
CA VAL A 85 1.92 5.47 -0.07
C VAL A 85 0.77 6.43 0.13
N VAL A 86 1.09 7.71 0.11
CA VAL A 86 0.11 8.80 0.07
C VAL A 86 0.35 9.60 -1.19
N LYS A 87 -0.73 9.88 -1.92
CA LYS A 87 -0.71 10.81 -3.05
C LYS A 87 -1.97 11.67 -3.01
N LYS A 88 -1.76 12.97 -2.78
CA LYS A 88 -2.84 13.93 -2.53
C LYS A 88 -3.78 13.46 -1.41
N ASN A 89 -5.07 13.29 -1.72
CA ASN A 89 -6.11 12.95 -0.75
C ASN A 89 -6.26 11.44 -0.52
N ILE A 90 -5.42 10.60 -1.14
CA ILE A 90 -5.53 9.15 -1.06
C ILE A 90 -4.33 8.57 -0.33
N TRP A 91 -4.62 7.80 0.71
CA TRP A 91 -3.69 6.89 1.33
C TRP A 91 -3.97 5.47 0.81
N CYS A 92 -2.93 4.75 0.41
CA CYS A 92 -3.01 3.35 0.06
C CYS A 92 -1.95 2.54 0.79
N GLN A 93 -2.33 1.33 1.20
CA GLN A 93 -1.47 0.32 1.77
C GLN A 93 -1.58 -0.96 0.96
N ALA A 94 -0.43 -1.58 0.67
CA ALA A 94 -0.34 -2.93 0.17
C ALA A 94 0.39 -3.80 1.19
N VAL A 95 -0.12 -5.00 1.44
CA VAL A 95 0.53 -6.03 2.24
C VAL A 95 0.61 -7.33 1.44
N ALA A 96 1.75 -8.00 1.50
CA ALA A 96 1.85 -9.39 1.11
C ALA A 96 1.05 -10.26 2.10
N LEU A 97 0.48 -11.35 1.62
CA LEU A 97 -0.15 -12.38 2.44
C LEU A 97 0.70 -13.63 2.33
N SER A 98 1.43 -14.00 3.39
CA SER A 98 1.99 -15.35 3.53
C SER A 98 0.86 -16.33 3.84
N ALA A 99 0.96 -17.53 3.25
CA ALA A 99 0.08 -18.65 3.50
C ALA A 99 0.85 -19.73 4.28
#